data_AF-A0A804NSK7-F1
#
_entry.id   AF-A0A804NSK7-F1
#
_cell.length_a   1.000
_cell.length_b   1.000
_cell.length_c   1.000
_cell.angle_alpha   90.00
_cell.angle_beta   90.00
_cell.angle_gamma   90.00
#
_symmetry.space_group_name_H-M   'P 1'
#
loop_
_entity.id
_entity.type
_entity.pdbx_description
1 polymer ?
#
loop_
_entity_poly.entity_id
_entity_poly.type
_entity_poly.pdbx_seq_one_letter_code
_entity_poly.pdbx_strand_id
1 'polypeptide(L)' 'MKKVKPYILDFKLAFEHFCIHASGRAVLDELESNLALTDWHMEPSRMMLHRFGNTSSSSLWYELAYNEAKGRIRRRHRVW' A
#
# COMPACT_ATOMS: atom_id res chain seq x y z
N MET A 1 -25.47 -22.91 13.82
CA MET A 1 -24.22 -23.06 13.04
C MET A 1 -23.17 -22.12 13.65
N LYS A 2 -21.96 -22.61 13.99
CA LYS A 2 -20.87 -21.72 14.45
C LYS A 2 -20.41 -20.87 13.26
N LYS A 3 -20.41 -19.53 13.39
CA LYS A 3 -19.83 -18.65 12.37
C LYS A 3 -18.33 -18.94 12.27
N VAL A 4 -17.88 -19.46 11.13
CA VAL A 4 -16.45 -19.61 10.83
C VAL A 4 -15.91 -18.21 10.57
N LYS A 5 -14.82 -17.82 11.24
CA LYS A 5 -14.16 -16.53 10.96
C LYS A 5 -13.55 -16.60 9.55
N PRO A 6 -13.68 -15.55 8.72
CA PRO A 6 -13.01 -15.52 7.43
C PRO A 6 -11.50 -15.64 7.64
N TYR A 7 -10.85 -16.43 6.79
CA TYR A 7 -9.39 -16.50 6.74
C TYR A 7 -8.88 -15.27 6.00
N ILE A 8 -8.16 -14.40 6.72
CA ILE A 8 -7.55 -13.20 6.14
C ILE A 8 -6.13 -13.58 5.72
N LEU A 9 -5.83 -13.37 4.43
CA LEU A 9 -4.52 -13.64 3.87
C LEU A 9 -3.50 -12.62 4.39
N ASP A 10 -2.30 -13.08 4.73
CA ASP A 10 -1.18 -12.18 4.97
C ASP A 10 -0.47 -11.86 3.65
N PHE A 11 -0.89 -10.78 2.99
CA PHE A 11 -0.31 -10.35 1.72
C PHE A 11 1.16 -9.93 1.83
N LYS A 12 1.66 -9.64 3.04
CA LYS A 12 3.07 -9.30 3.28
C LYS A 12 4.01 -10.48 2.97
N LEU A 13 3.49 -11.71 2.92
CA LEU A 13 4.25 -12.88 2.49
C LEU A 13 4.45 -12.92 0.96
N ALA A 14 3.54 -12.30 0.22
CA ALA A 14 3.53 -12.28 -1.24
C ALA A 14 4.21 -11.07 -1.85
N PHE A 15 4.29 -9.94 -1.13
CA PHE A 15 4.83 -8.69 -1.64
C PHE A 15 5.68 -7.98 -0.60
N GLU A 16 6.79 -7.41 -1.06
CA GLU A 16 7.68 -6.59 -0.23
C GLU A 16 7.24 -5.12 -0.22
N HIS A 17 6.53 -4.65 -1.25
CA HIS A 17 6.07 -3.25 -1.37
C HIS A 17 4.65 -3.19 -1.91
N PHE A 18 3.92 -2.14 -1.52
CA PHE A 18 2.54 -1.90 -1.92
C PHE A 18 2.43 -0.49 -2.51
N CYS A 19 1.90 -0.37 -3.72
CA CYS A 19 1.50 0.88 -4.35
C CYS A 19 -0.03 0.92 -4.31
N ILE A 20 -0.60 1.58 -3.31
CA ILE A 20 -2.03 1.66 -3.08
C ILE A 20 -2.53 2.99 -3.61
N HIS A 21 -3.32 2.93 -4.69
CA HIS A 21 -3.94 4.11 -5.30
C HIS A 21 -4.51 5.05 -4.23
N ALA A 22 -3.85 6.20 -4.09
CA ALA A 22 -4.17 7.29 -3.18
C ALA A 22 -5.48 8.03 -3.55
N SER A 23 -6.61 7.31 -3.60
CA SER A 23 -7.92 7.87 -3.94
C SER A 23 -8.45 8.83 -2.86
N GLY A 24 -8.15 8.55 -1.60
CA GLY A 24 -8.50 9.38 -0.45
C GLY A 24 -8.09 8.73 0.88
N ARG A 25 -8.04 9.53 1.95
CA ARG A 25 -7.56 9.09 3.27
C ARG A 25 -8.37 7.92 3.83
N ALA A 26 -9.70 7.99 3.74
CA ALA A 26 -10.58 6.95 4.28
C ALA A 26 -10.34 5.59 3.59
N VAL A 27 -10.09 5.58 2.28
CA VAL A 27 -9.80 4.35 1.53
C VAL A 27 -8.45 3.77 1.94
N LEU A 28 -7.42 4.61 2.15
CA LEU A 28 -6.12 4.16 2.65
C LEU A 28 -6.23 3.58 4.06
N ASP A 29 -6.97 4.22 4.96
CA ASP A 29 -7.17 3.76 6.34
C ASP A 29 -7.93 2.43 6.39
N GLU A 30 -8.94 2.26 5.52
CA GLU A 30 -9.67 1.00 5.39
C GLU A 30 -8.80 -0.13 4.83
N LEU A 31 -8.00 0.13 3.79
CA LEU A 31 -7.08 -0.86 3.22
C LEU A 31 -5.97 -1.25 4.20
N GLU A 32 -5.40 -0.30 4.93
CA GLU A 32 -4.41 -0.59 5.97
C GLU A 32 -4.96 -1.56 7.01
N SER A 33 -6.16 -1.27 7.53
CA SER A 33 -6.85 -2.10 8.52
C SER A 33 -7.20 -3.49 7.99
N ASN A 34 -7.82 -3.55 6.81
CA ASN A 34 -8.31 -4.80 6.23
C ASN A 34 -7.18 -5.75 5.79
N LEU A 35 -6.04 -5.20 5.36
CA LEU A 35 -4.88 -5.98 4.91
C LEU A 35 -3.81 -6.16 6.00
N ALA A 36 -4.04 -5.62 7.21
CA ALA A 36 -3.07 -5.57 8.30
C ALA A 36 -1.69 -5.10 7.83
N LEU A 37 -1.69 -4.00 7.06
CA LEU A 37 -0.48 -3.30 6.65
C LEU A 37 0.04 -2.45 7.81
N THR A 38 1.26 -1.98 7.66
CA THR A 38 1.93 -1.14 8.67
C THR A 38 2.24 0.22 8.07
N ASP A 39 2.53 1.20 8.91
CA ASP A 39 2.98 2.54 8.48
C ASP A 39 4.10 2.47 7.44
N TRP A 40 5.02 1.50 7.56
CA TRP A 40 6.11 1.33 6.59
C TRP A 40 5.60 1.00 5.18
N HIS A 41 4.57 0.16 5.06
CA HIS A 41 3.91 -0.16 3.79
C HIS A 41 3.06 1.01 3.29
N MET A 42 2.41 1.74 4.19
CA MET A 42 1.46 2.81 3.85
C MET A 42 2.12 4.16 3.56
N GLU A 43 3.35 4.40 4.03
CA GLU A 43 4.07 5.66 3.88
C GLU A 43 4.09 6.18 2.43
N PRO A 44 4.40 5.39 1.39
CA PRO A 44 4.42 5.87 0.01
C PRO A 44 3.07 6.46 -0.43
N SER A 45 1.97 5.71 -0.24
CA SER A 45 0.61 6.14 -0.64
C SER A 45 0.14 7.35 0.18
N ARG A 46 0.46 7.39 1.48
CA ARG A 46 0.11 8.53 2.36
C ARG A 46 0.88 9.78 1.99
N MET A 47 2.18 9.66 1.70
CA MET A 47 3.02 10.78 1.27
C MET A 47 2.60 11.30 -0.10
N MET A 48 2.16 10.39 -0.98
CA MET A 48 1.62 10.76 -2.28
C MET A 48 0.32 11.53 -2.18
N LEU A 49 -0.64 11.03 -1.40
CA LEU A 49 -1.88 11.74 -1.12
C LEU A 49 -1.62 13.11 -0.48
N HIS A 50 -0.69 13.19 0.47
CA HIS A 50 -0.36 14.43 1.16
C HIS A 50 0.27 15.47 0.23
N ARG A 51 1.22 15.06 -0.63
CA ARG A 51 1.99 15.98 -1.48
C ARG A 51 1.26 16.40 -2.75
N PHE A 52 0.56 15.47 -3.39
CA PHE A 52 -0.01 15.67 -4.73
C PHE A 52 -1.53 15.51 -4.78
N GLY A 53 -2.16 15.05 -3.69
CA GLY A 53 -3.57 14.72 -3.68
C GLY A 53 -3.89 13.47 -4.52
N ASN A 54 -5.15 13.35 -4.91
CA ASN A 54 -5.61 12.28 -5.78
C ASN A 54 -5.24 12.61 -7.25
N THR A 55 -4.12 12.07 -7.72
CA THR A 55 -3.73 12.13 -9.14
C THR A 55 -4.33 10.99 -9.97
N SER A 56 -5.42 10.38 -9.51
CA SER A 56 -5.97 9.15 -10.06
C SER A 56 -4.92 8.04 -10.15
N SER A 57 -5.08 7.14 -11.12
CA SER A 57 -4.25 5.94 -11.32
C SER A 57 -2.76 6.23 -11.50
N SER A 58 -2.34 7.46 -11.82
CA SER A 58 -0.91 7.80 -11.92
C SER A 58 -0.22 7.86 -10.56
N SER A 59 -0.96 7.92 -9.45
CA SER A 59 -0.41 7.89 -8.08
C SER A 59 0.53 6.70 -7.88
N LEU A 60 0.17 5.53 -8.43
CA LEU A 60 0.95 4.30 -8.37
C LEU A 60 2.41 4.48 -8.83
N TRP A 61 2.64 5.22 -9.91
CA TRP A 61 3.99 5.47 -10.43
C TRP A 61 4.82 6.36 -9.51
N TYR A 62 4.17 7.35 -8.90
CA TYR A 62 4.85 8.20 -7.94
C TYR A 62 5.11 7.49 -6.60
N GLU A 63 4.24 6.56 -6.18
CA GLU A 63 4.46 5.70 -5.02
C GLU A 63 5.63 4.74 -5.25
N LEU A 64 5.71 4.16 -6.46
CA LEU A 64 6.84 3.35 -6.87
C LEU A 64 8.13 4.18 -6.86
N ALA A 65 8.12 5.35 -7.52
CA ALA A 65 9.27 6.26 -7.54
C ALA A 65 9.67 6.73 -6.14
N TYR A 66 8.70 6.93 -5.23
CA TYR A 66 8.96 7.25 -3.84
C TYR A 66 9.73 6.12 -3.14
N ASN A 67 9.29 4.88 -3.31
CA ASN A 67 9.98 3.71 -2.76
C ASN A 67 11.39 3.54 -3.33
N GLU A 68 11.57 3.77 -4.63
CA GLU A 68 12.88 3.74 -5.29
C GLU A 68 13.80 4.83 -4.74
N ALA A 69 13.31 6.07 -4.63
CA ALA A 69 14.05 7.20 -4.10
C ALA A 69 14.44 7.03 -2.62
N LYS A 70 13.65 6.28 -1.84
CA LYS A 70 13.97 5.90 -0.46
C LYS A 70 14.93 4.71 -0.36
N GLY A 71 15.38 4.15 -1.49
CA GLY A 71 16.25 2.97 -1.52
C GLY A 71 15.59 1.69 -1.00
N ARG A 72 14.25 1.62 -1.02
CA ARG A 72 13.48 0.48 -0.50
C ARG A 72 13.36 -0.66 -1.53
N ILE A 73 13.29 -0.33 -2.81
CA ILE A 73 13.23 -1.31 -3.89
C ILE A 73 14.60 -1.98 -4.08
N ARG A 74 14.63 -3.31 -4.08
CA ARG A 74 15.82 -4.09 -4.45
C ARG A 74 15.47 -5.09 -5.52
N ARG A 75 16.49 -5.58 -6.24
CA ARG A 75 16.32 -6.64 -7.23
C ARG A 75 15.60 -7.84 -6.61
N ARG A 76 14.60 -8.37 -7.33
CA ARG A 76 13.71 -9.49 -6.92
C ARG A 76 12.64 -9.16 -5.88
N HIS A 77 12.53 -7.91 -5.41
CA HIS A 77 11.35 -7.52 -4.65
C HIS A 77 10.12 -7.53 -5.56
N ARG A 78 8.98 -7.89 -4.99
CA ARG A 78 7.66 -7.92 -5.60
C ARG A 78 6.87 -6.72 -5.10
N VAL A 79 6.23 -6.03 -6.03
CA VAL A 79 5.40 -4.85 -5.77
C VAL A 79 3.97 -5.22 -6.16
N TRP A 80 3.01 -4.90 -5.28
CA TRP A 80 1.58 -5.00 -5.57
C TRP A 80 1.01 -3.62 -5.90
#